data_AF-A0A2W1ETA7-F1
#
_entry.id   AF-A0A2W1ETA7-F1
#
_cell.length_a   1.000
_cell.length_b   1.000
_cell.length_c   1.000
_cell.angle_alpha   90.00
_cell.angle_beta   90.00
_cell.angle_gamma   90.00
#
_symmetry.space_group_name_H-M   'P 1'
#
loop_
_entity.id
_entity.type
_entity.pdbx_description
1 polymer ?
#
loop_
_entity_poly.entity_id
_entity_poly.type
_entity_poly.pdbx_seq_one_letter_code
_entity_poly.pdbx_strand_id
1 'polypeptide(L)'
;MTKSCTICSKPRDVLVRCQIDDTQKWHFVCPGACWKSVSGGIEDAKGMKDEYPHYRYGGMWKDRSADGPVSAKKPKKVKERQREEMKVRNDKTRESHDSAQGDEDGVVTEG
;
A
#
# COMPACT_ATOMS: atom_id res chain seq x y z
N MET A 1 -7.61 8.09 17.86
CA MET A 1 -9.06 8.10 18.19
C MET A 1 -9.60 6.68 18.10
N THR A 2 -10.05 6.11 19.21
CA THR A 2 -10.63 4.76 19.24
C THR A 2 -11.98 4.76 18.55
N LYS A 3 -12.22 3.77 17.68
CA LYS A 3 -13.54 3.54 17.08
C LYS A 3 -14.32 2.53 17.92
N SER A 4 -15.63 2.66 17.89
CA SER A 4 -16.54 1.71 18.53
C SER A 4 -16.94 0.61 17.54
N CYS A 5 -17.08 -0.60 18.07
CA CYS A 5 -17.65 -1.71 17.31
C CYS A 5 -19.13 -1.47 17.04
N THR A 6 -19.60 -1.71 15.82
CA THR A 6 -21.02 -1.55 15.46
C THR A 6 -21.96 -2.50 16.22
N ILE A 7 -21.47 -3.68 16.63
CA ILE A 7 -22.29 -4.72 17.25
C ILE A 7 -22.39 -4.54 18.77
N CYS A 8 -21.24 -4.41 19.44
CA CYS A 8 -21.20 -4.32 20.91
C CYS A 8 -20.98 -2.90 21.44
N SER A 9 -20.82 -1.90 20.56
CA SER A 9 -20.55 -0.50 20.89
C SER A 9 -19.31 -0.25 21.75
N LYS A 10 -18.47 -1.27 21.97
CA LYS A 10 -17.25 -1.14 22.76
C LYS A 10 -16.16 -0.42 21.97
N PRO A 11 -15.51 0.60 22.53
CA PRO A 11 -14.34 1.23 21.91
C PRO A 11 -13.17 0.25 21.93
N ARG A 12 -12.49 0.11 20.78
CA ARG A 12 -11.27 -0.70 20.64
C ARG A 12 -10.27 0.02 19.76
N ASP A 13 -9.01 -0.25 20.05
CA ASP A 13 -7.82 0.15 19.31
C ASP A 13 -7.63 -0.66 18.01
N VAL A 14 -8.10 -1.91 17.98
CA VAL A 14 -8.10 -2.79 16.79
C VAL A 14 -9.51 -3.29 16.49
N LEU A 15 -9.93 -3.15 15.23
CA LEU A 15 -11.22 -3.58 14.70
C LEU A 15 -11.04 -4.21 13.32
N VAL A 16 -11.97 -5.05 12.91
CA VAL A 16 -12.07 -5.57 11.54
C VAL A 16 -13.00 -4.67 10.76
N ARG A 17 -12.56 -4.18 9.60
CA ARG A 17 -13.43 -3.47 8.66
C ARG A 17 -14.11 -4.50 7.75
N CYS A 18 -15.43 -4.53 7.72
CA CYS A 18 -16.19 -5.45 6.86
C CYS A 18 -17.53 -4.87 6.42
N GLN A 19 -18.04 -5.31 5.28
CA GLN A 19 -19.45 -5.10 4.91
C GLN A 19 -20.24 -6.32 5.40
N ILE A 20 -21.43 -6.12 5.95
CA ILE A 20 -22.24 -7.20 6.55
C ILE A 20 -23.70 -7.17 6.08
N ASP A 21 -24.08 -6.18 5.30
CA ASP A 21 -25.44 -5.79 4.94
C ASP A 21 -25.51 -5.37 3.46
N ASP A 22 -26.71 -5.34 2.90
CA ASP A 22 -26.95 -5.00 1.49
C ASP A 22 -26.60 -3.54 1.15
N THR A 23 -26.52 -2.68 2.16
CA THR A 23 -26.21 -1.26 1.99
C THR A 23 -24.76 -1.03 1.57
N GLN A 24 -23.93 -2.07 1.58
CA GLN A 24 -22.52 -2.06 1.18
C GLN A 24 -21.68 -1.05 1.99
N LYS A 25 -22.17 -0.69 3.18
CA LYS A 25 -21.45 0.22 4.08
C LYS A 25 -20.36 -0.55 4.82
N TRP A 26 -19.26 0.14 5.05
CA TRP A 26 -18.14 -0.41 5.81
C TRP A 26 -18.41 -0.26 7.31
N HIS A 27 -18.58 -1.40 7.97
CA HIS A 27 -18.72 -1.51 9.41
C HIS A 27 -17.38 -1.85 10.08
N PHE A 28 -17.26 -1.50 11.35
CA PHE A 28 -16.11 -1.86 12.18
C PHE A 28 -16.57 -2.79 13.30
N VAL A 29 -16.01 -4.01 13.35
CA VAL A 29 -16.39 -5.03 14.32
C VAL A 29 -15.21 -5.52 15.13
N CYS A 30 -15.42 -5.94 16.39
CA CYS A 30 -14.34 -6.45 17.21
C CYS A 30 -13.78 -7.77 16.64
N PRO A 31 -12.44 -7.94 16.58
CA PRO A 31 -11.85 -9.24 16.35
C PRO A 31 -12.25 -10.19 17.49
N GLY A 32 -12.78 -11.37 17.16
CA GLY A 32 -13.31 -12.32 18.15
C GLY A 32 -14.81 -12.55 17.98
N ALA A 33 -15.59 -12.39 19.05
CA ALA A 33 -17.00 -12.76 19.07
C ALA A 33 -17.84 -12.02 18.01
N CYS A 34 -17.74 -10.69 17.95
CA CYS A 34 -18.51 -9.86 17.01
C CYS A 34 -18.20 -10.21 15.55
N TRP A 35 -16.92 -10.38 15.20
CA TRP A 35 -16.52 -10.79 13.86
C TRP A 35 -16.99 -12.20 13.51
N LYS A 36 -16.81 -13.17 14.43
CA LYS A 36 -17.30 -14.54 14.25
C LYS A 36 -18.81 -14.60 14.01
N SER A 37 -19.59 -13.74 14.67
CA SER A 37 -21.04 -13.67 14.46
C SER A 37 -21.44 -13.22 13.06
N VAL A 38 -20.63 -12.38 12.39
CA VAL A 38 -20.95 -11.85 11.05
C VAL A 38 -20.26 -12.56 9.90
N SER A 39 -19.19 -13.32 10.17
CA SER A 39 -18.44 -14.06 9.14
C SER A 39 -18.52 -15.58 9.30
N GLY A 40 -19.21 -16.07 10.32
CA GLY A 40 -19.12 -17.47 10.76
C GLY A 40 -17.75 -17.85 11.33
N GLY A 41 -16.85 -16.88 11.53
CA GLY A 41 -15.46 -17.12 11.93
C GLY A 41 -14.54 -17.55 10.80
N ILE A 42 -14.97 -17.43 9.54
CA ILE A 42 -14.20 -17.77 8.35
C ILE A 42 -13.78 -16.47 7.64
N GLU A 43 -12.50 -16.36 7.29
CA GLU A 43 -12.00 -15.25 6.47
C GLU A 43 -12.68 -15.29 5.08
N ASP A 44 -13.30 -14.16 4.70
CA ASP A 44 -14.12 -13.98 3.49
C ASP A 44 -15.36 -14.88 3.36
N ALA A 45 -15.87 -15.46 4.46
CA ALA A 45 -17.02 -16.38 4.42
C ALA A 45 -16.86 -17.44 3.31
N LYS A 46 -15.63 -17.92 3.11
CA LYS A 46 -15.28 -18.84 2.02
C LYS A 46 -16.01 -20.17 2.23
N GLY A 47 -17.08 -20.38 1.46
CA GLY A 47 -17.97 -21.54 1.60
C GLY A 47 -19.31 -21.25 2.30
N MET A 48 -19.51 -20.05 2.83
CA MET A 48 -20.77 -19.59 3.44
C MET A 48 -21.36 -18.37 2.71
N LYS A 49 -21.17 -18.30 1.39
CA LYS A 49 -21.76 -17.21 0.58
C LYS A 49 -23.28 -17.22 0.59
N ASP A 50 -23.91 -18.38 0.75
CA ASP A 50 -25.37 -18.49 0.91
C ASP A 50 -25.84 -17.88 2.24
N GLU A 51 -25.07 -18.05 3.30
CA GLU A 51 -25.43 -17.58 4.65
C GLU A 51 -25.01 -16.13 4.89
N TYR A 52 -23.94 -15.68 4.21
CA TYR A 52 -23.40 -14.33 4.29
C TYR A 52 -23.13 -13.72 2.90
N PRO A 53 -24.16 -13.50 2.07
CA PRO A 53 -23.99 -13.05 0.68
C PRO A 53 -23.35 -11.66 0.56
N HIS A 54 -23.67 -10.79 1.52
CA HIS A 54 -23.19 -9.41 1.58
C HIS A 54 -21.88 -9.24 2.34
N TYR A 55 -21.34 -10.33 2.91
CA TYR A 55 -20.11 -10.24 3.67
C TYR A 55 -18.91 -9.95 2.75
N ARG A 56 -18.15 -8.90 3.08
CA ARG A 56 -16.89 -8.55 2.41
C ARG A 56 -15.84 -8.15 3.43
N TYR A 57 -14.68 -8.81 3.36
CA TYR A 57 -13.55 -8.45 4.20
C TYR A 57 -12.86 -7.19 3.68
N GLY A 58 -12.69 -6.20 4.56
CA GLY A 58 -12.13 -4.89 4.25
C GLY A 58 -10.76 -4.62 4.86
N GLY A 59 -10.14 -5.61 5.51
CA GLY A 59 -8.88 -5.48 6.22
C GLY A 59 -9.01 -5.12 7.70
N MET A 60 -7.88 -5.23 8.41
CA MET A 60 -7.78 -4.83 9.80
C MET A 60 -7.65 -3.31 9.91
N TRP A 61 -8.44 -2.70 10.79
CA TRP A 61 -8.34 -1.30 11.17
C TRP A 61 -7.68 -1.19 12.54
N LYS A 62 -6.66 -0.33 12.64
CA LYS A 62 -6.04 0.02 13.92
C LYS A 62 -5.96 1.53 14.06
N ASP A 63 -6.01 2.02 15.29
CA ASP A 63 -5.82 3.43 15.58
C ASP A 63 -4.38 3.87 15.24
N ARG A 64 -4.23 4.70 14.20
CA ARG A 64 -2.93 5.21 13.74
C ARG A 64 -2.32 6.21 14.72
N SER A 65 -3.09 6.77 15.66
CA SER A 65 -2.57 7.65 16.71
C SER A 65 -1.73 6.89 17.75
N ALA A 66 -1.90 5.58 17.88
CA ALA A 66 -1.13 4.76 18.81
C ALA A 66 0.28 4.42 18.29
N ASP A 67 0.46 4.33 16.97
CA ASP A 67 1.74 3.97 16.32
C ASP A 67 2.66 5.18 16.02
N GLY A 68 2.26 6.40 16.41
CA GLY A 68 2.94 7.62 15.95
C GLY A 68 2.80 7.81 14.43
N PRO A 69 3.46 8.82 13.82
CA PRO A 69 3.41 8.97 12.39
C PRO A 69 4.04 7.74 11.75
N VAL A 70 3.20 6.82 11.24
CA VAL A 70 3.59 5.73 10.34
C VAL A 70 4.06 6.35 9.04
N SER A 71 5.26 6.89 9.14
CA SER A 71 5.90 7.66 8.12
C SER A 71 6.30 6.67 7.05
N ALA A 72 5.43 6.49 6.06
CA ALA A 72 5.79 5.94 4.75
C ALA A 72 6.90 6.78 4.07
N LYS A 73 7.47 7.80 4.75
CA LYS A 73 8.69 8.47 4.32
C LYS A 73 9.80 7.44 4.29
N LYS A 74 10.32 7.28 3.07
CA LYS A 74 11.52 6.52 2.79
C LYS A 74 12.64 6.93 3.77
N PRO A 75 13.33 5.98 4.42
CA PRO A 75 14.43 6.29 5.32
C PRO A 75 15.44 7.21 4.64
N LYS A 76 15.99 8.20 5.36
CA LYS A 76 16.92 9.20 4.80
C LYS A 76 18.09 8.53 4.05
N LYS A 77 18.66 7.47 4.64
CA LYS A 77 19.73 6.66 4.05
C LYS A 77 19.38 6.08 2.67
N VAL A 78 18.12 5.64 2.49
CA VAL A 78 17.66 5.09 1.21
C VAL A 78 17.45 6.21 0.19
N LYS A 79 16.97 7.39 0.63
CA LYS A 79 16.80 8.56 -0.24
C LYS A 79 18.16 9.10 -0.73
N GLU A 80 19.18 9.13 0.13
CA GLU A 80 20.54 9.58 -0.24
C GLU A 80 21.18 8.63 -1.24
N ARG A 81 21.17 7.31 -0.98
CA ARG A 81 21.70 6.31 -1.91
C ARG A 81 21.11 6.43 -3.32
N GLN A 82 19.80 6.56 -3.45
CA GLN A 82 19.16 6.68 -4.76
C GLN A 82 19.52 7.98 -5.49
N ARG A 83 19.75 9.06 -4.75
CA ARG A 83 20.19 10.33 -5.33
C ARG A 83 21.60 10.21 -5.91
N GLU A 84 22.50 9.50 -5.22
CA GLU A 84 23.84 9.20 -5.72
C GLU A 84 23.79 8.29 -6.94
N GLU A 85 23.03 7.20 -6.90
CA GLU A 85 22.85 6.28 -8.05
C GLU A 85 22.31 7.02 -9.28
N MET A 86 21.36 7.93 -9.10
CA MET A 86 20.83 8.76 -10.19
C MET A 86 21.86 9.75 -10.72
N LYS A 87 22.69 10.35 -9.83
CA LYS A 87 23.76 11.25 -10.24
C LYS A 87 24.81 10.52 -11.08
N VAL A 88 25.23 9.33 -10.65
CA VAL A 88 26.18 8.47 -11.38
C VAL A 88 25.62 8.08 -12.76
N ARG A 89 24.33 7.71 -12.83
CA ARG A 89 23.70 7.37 -14.11
C ARG A 89 23.64 8.57 -15.08
N ASN A 90 23.33 9.75 -14.57
CA ASN A 90 23.28 10.97 -15.38
C ASN A 90 24.66 11.36 -15.91
N ASP A 91 25.69 11.24 -15.06
CA ASP A 91 27.09 11.51 -15.42
C ASP A 91 27.56 10.59 -16.55
N LYS A 92 27.36 9.27 -16.38
CA LYS A 92 27.70 8.26 -17.39
C LYS A 92 26.95 8.45 -18.71
N THR A 93 25.71 8.94 -18.66
CA THR A 93 24.92 9.25 -19.86
C THR A 93 25.50 10.45 -20.61
N ARG A 94 26.01 11.46 -19.90
CA ARG A 94 26.65 12.64 -20.51
C ARG A 94 28.00 12.29 -21.14
N GLU A 95 28.83 11.49 -20.46
CA GLU A 95 30.11 11.02 -21.02
C GLU A 95 29.92 10.15 -22.28
N SER A 96 28.87 9.32 -22.30
CA SER A 96 28.55 8.49 -23.47
C SER A 96 28.03 9.30 -24.66
N HIS A 97 27.40 10.46 -24.42
CA HIS A 97 26.89 11.34 -25.48
C HIS A 97 27.99 12.22 -26.07
N ASP A 98 28.96 12.64 -25.25
CA ASP A 98 30.14 13.39 -25.68
C ASP A 98 31.09 12.52 -26.53
N SER A 99 31.24 11.24 -26.17
CA SER A 99 32.09 10.28 -26.90
C SER A 99 31.55 9.82 -28.26
N ALA A 100 30.28 10.13 -28.59
CA ALA A 100 29.63 9.70 -29.84
C ALA A 100 29.62 10.78 -30.94
N GLN A 101 30.15 11.98 -30.69
CA GLN A 101 30.18 13.10 -31.65
C GLN A 101 31.51 13.28 -32.39
N GLY A 102 32.44 12.33 -32.30
CA GLY A 102 33.75 12.42 -32.95
C GLY A 102 34.04 11.26 -33.89
N ASP A 103 33.30 11.11 -35.00
CA ASP A 103 33.76 10.33 -36.18
C ASP A 103 32.82 10.53 -37.39
N GLU A 104 32.71 11.76 -37.92
CA GLU A 104 32.21 12.00 -39.29
C GLU A 104 32.85 13.30 -39.81
N ASP A 105 34.06 13.22 -40.38
CA ASP A 105 34.44 14.13 -41.45
C ASP A 105 35.28 13.37 -42.47
N GLY A 106 34.66 13.19 -43.64
CA GLY A 106 35.06 12.27 -44.68
C GLY A 106 36.18 12.81 -45.56
N VAL A 107 36.95 11.85 -46.06
CA VAL A 107 37.90 11.94 -47.17
C VAL A 107 37.39 12.83 -48.33
N VAL A 108 38.18 13.83 -48.71
CA VAL A 108 38.15 14.42 -50.06
C VAL A 108 39.57 14.40 -50.64
N THR A 109 39.74 13.59 -51.67
CA THR A 109 40.95 13.44 -52.49
C THR A 109 40.86 14.32 -53.73
N GLU A 110 41.79 15.25 -53.93
CA GLU A 110 42.20 15.86 -55.23
C GLU A 110 43.64 16.39 -55.04
N GLY A 111 44.64 16.23 -55.90
CA GLY A 111 44.77 15.58 -57.21
C GLY A 111 46.25 15.32 -57.53
#